data_AF-A0A6J1ZQT7-F1
#
_entry.id   AF-A0A6J1ZQT7-F1
#
_cell.length_a   1.000
_cell.length_b   1.000
_cell.length_c   1.000
_cell.angle_alpha   90.00
_cell.angle_beta   90.00
_cell.angle_gamma   90.00
#
_symmetry.space_group_name_H-M   'P 1'
#
loop_
_entity.id
_entity.type
_entity.pdbx_description
1 polymer ?
#
loop_
_entity_poly.entity_id
_entity_poly.type
_entity_poly.pdbx_seq_one_letter_code
_entity_poly.pdbx_strand_id
1 'polypeptide(L)'
;MLGRGVWSSLRQGLSRGLSRKVGGWASGEGRKMDIAGIYPPVTTPFTAIAEVDYGKLEENLHKLGSFPFRATQATVEMTVSMAQVGADAAIVVTPCFYRGRMSSAALIHHYTKVADLSPIPVVLYSVPANTGLDLPVDAVVTLSQHPNIVGIKDSGGDVTRMGLIVHKTGRQDFQVLAGSAGFLLASYAVGAVGGVCALANVLGAQVCQLERLCLTGQWEDAQKLQHRLIEPNTAMKQRAAPWEERMCAAVLALCMPSCLTLHSVPPPVPTLGTHSGMPGTPFCCLGCGLSHPRSGLMSPYCPA
;
A
#
# COMPACT_ATOMS: atom_id res chain seq x y z
N MET A 1 -5.82 -24.69 -37.95
CA MET A 1 -5.33 -23.41 -38.51
C MET A 1 -6.14 -22.28 -37.89
N LEU A 2 -5.51 -21.48 -37.04
CA LEU A 2 -6.10 -20.29 -36.39
C LEU A 2 -5.92 -19.07 -37.30
N GLY A 3 -6.99 -18.29 -37.53
CA GLY A 3 -6.98 -17.13 -38.40
C GLY A 3 -7.71 -15.93 -37.80
N ARG A 4 -6.93 -15.08 -37.10
CA ARG A 4 -6.96 -13.61 -37.04
C ARG A 4 -8.28 -12.88 -37.29
N GLY A 5 -8.82 -12.22 -36.26
CA GLY A 5 -9.83 -11.19 -36.50
C GLY A 5 -10.49 -10.54 -35.29
N VAL A 6 -9.80 -10.19 -34.19
CA VAL A 6 -10.41 -9.38 -33.11
C VAL A 6 -9.37 -8.51 -32.36
N TRP A 7 -8.66 -7.58 -33.01
CA TRP A 7 -7.84 -6.58 -32.28
C TRP A 7 -7.59 -5.28 -33.08
N SER A 8 -8.63 -4.51 -33.40
CA SER A 8 -8.46 -3.19 -34.07
C SER A 8 -9.01 -1.97 -33.32
N SER A 9 -9.45 -2.07 -32.06
CA SER A 9 -10.06 -0.92 -31.35
C SER A 9 -9.21 -0.28 -30.23
N LEU A 10 -7.89 -0.48 -30.21
CA LEU A 10 -7.01 0.01 -29.14
C LEU A 10 -5.95 1.05 -29.60
N ARG A 11 -6.19 1.76 -30.70
CA ARG A 11 -5.25 2.76 -31.26
C ARG A 11 -5.72 4.22 -31.27
N GLN A 12 -6.71 4.61 -30.48
CA GLN A 12 -7.14 6.02 -30.38
C GLN A 12 -6.89 6.70 -29.02
N GLY A 13 -6.10 6.11 -28.13
CA GLY A 13 -5.81 6.68 -26.80
C GLY A 13 -4.47 7.41 -26.63
N LEU A 14 -3.63 7.56 -27.66
CA LEU A 14 -2.20 7.91 -27.51
C LEU A 14 -1.81 9.28 -28.10
N SER A 15 -2.56 10.35 -27.83
CA SER A 15 -2.15 11.70 -28.28
C SER A 15 -2.39 12.85 -27.30
N ARG A 16 -2.40 12.60 -25.98
CA ARG A 16 -2.42 13.68 -24.98
C ARG A 16 -1.36 13.50 -23.91
N GLY A 17 -0.11 13.58 -24.33
CA GLY A 17 1.01 13.64 -23.42
C GLY A 17 2.17 14.32 -24.11
N LEU A 18 2.15 15.66 -24.15
CA LEU A 18 3.35 16.50 -24.25
C LEU A 18 2.96 17.97 -24.10
N SER A 19 3.72 18.66 -23.25
CA SER A 19 3.74 20.10 -22.98
C SER A 19 2.93 20.57 -21.76
N ARG A 20 3.65 20.84 -20.67
CA ARG A 20 3.63 22.19 -20.07
C ARG A 20 4.88 22.47 -19.25
N LYS A 21 5.46 23.64 -19.55
CA LYS A 21 6.68 24.23 -18.99
C LYS A 21 6.53 24.57 -17.51
N VAL A 22 7.66 24.54 -16.82
CA VAL A 22 7.90 25.06 -15.48
C VAL A 22 7.86 26.60 -15.49
N GLY A 23 7.16 27.21 -14.53
CA GLY A 23 7.26 28.64 -14.23
C GLY A 23 6.29 29.13 -13.16
N GLY A 24 6.82 29.86 -12.17
CA GLY A 24 6.10 30.88 -11.38
C GLY A 24 5.33 30.42 -10.14
N TRP A 25 5.85 30.77 -8.95
CA TRP A 25 5.08 30.79 -7.71
C TRP A 25 4.33 32.12 -7.61
N ALA A 26 3.01 32.12 -7.82
CA ALA A 26 2.10 33.16 -7.38
C ALA A 26 0.65 32.65 -7.35
N SER A 27 0.03 32.74 -6.16
CA SER A 27 -1.40 32.88 -5.84
C SER A 27 -2.49 32.22 -6.71
N GLY A 28 -3.26 31.30 -6.09
CA GLY A 28 -4.73 31.41 -6.10
C GLY A 28 -5.53 30.85 -7.27
N GLU A 29 -5.05 29.84 -8.00
CA GLU A 29 -5.90 28.97 -8.82
C GLU A 29 -5.83 27.54 -8.29
N GLY A 30 -6.98 26.86 -8.19
CA GLY A 30 -7.11 25.49 -7.69
C GLY A 30 -6.22 24.52 -8.46
N ARG A 31 -4.99 24.33 -7.97
CA ARG A 31 -4.07 23.32 -8.48
C ARG A 31 -4.66 21.96 -8.15
N LYS A 32 -5.17 21.29 -9.18
CA LYS A 32 -5.57 19.89 -9.16
C LYS A 32 -4.44 19.05 -8.55
N MET A 33 -4.75 18.31 -7.48
CA MET A 33 -3.81 17.41 -6.83
C MET A 33 -3.79 16.07 -7.57
N ASP A 34 -2.68 15.75 -8.22
CA ASP A 34 -2.44 14.43 -8.82
C ASP A 34 -1.94 13.49 -7.72
N ILE A 35 -2.71 12.44 -7.43
CA ILE A 35 -2.35 11.41 -6.45
C ILE A 35 -2.06 10.07 -7.12
N ALA A 36 -1.87 10.06 -8.45
CA ALA A 36 -1.40 8.90 -9.18
C ALA A 36 -0.03 8.45 -8.66
N GLY A 37 0.18 7.14 -8.60
CA GLY A 37 1.45 6.56 -8.18
C GLY A 37 1.89 6.85 -6.74
N ILE A 38 1.01 7.37 -5.87
CA ILE A 38 1.39 7.53 -4.45
C ILE A 38 1.52 6.14 -3.81
N TYR A 39 2.76 5.80 -3.44
CA TYR A 39 3.16 4.68 -2.58
C TYR A 39 3.73 5.22 -1.27
N PRO A 40 2.91 5.89 -0.44
CA PRO A 40 3.44 6.50 0.76
C PRO A 40 3.86 5.36 1.68
N PRO A 41 5.10 5.39 2.22
CA PRO A 41 5.38 4.62 3.39
C PRO A 41 4.31 5.00 4.41
N VAL A 42 3.65 4.03 5.02
CA VAL A 42 2.86 4.34 6.19
C VAL A 42 3.89 4.73 7.25
N THR A 43 4.14 6.03 7.38
CA THR A 43 4.93 6.69 8.42
C THR A 43 6.43 6.36 8.47
N THR A 44 6.96 5.62 7.49
CA THR A 44 8.38 5.25 7.40
C THR A 44 9.19 6.43 6.89
N PRO A 45 9.92 7.14 7.78
CA PRO A 45 10.81 8.20 7.37
C PRO A 45 12.03 7.57 6.68
N PHE A 46 12.58 8.27 5.69
CA PHE A 46 13.78 7.84 4.98
C PHE A 46 14.92 8.82 5.22
N THR A 47 16.14 8.31 5.25
CA THR A 47 17.37 9.11 5.27
C THR A 47 17.64 9.70 3.88
N ALA A 48 18.62 10.61 3.79
CA ALA A 48 19.02 11.23 2.52
C ALA A 48 19.50 10.21 1.45
N ILE A 49 19.78 8.97 1.85
CA ILE A 49 20.20 7.87 0.98
C ILE A 49 19.10 6.82 0.76
N ALA A 50 17.85 7.16 1.08
CA ALA A 50 16.67 6.30 0.93
C ALA A 50 16.66 5.03 1.79
N GLU A 51 17.39 5.02 2.91
CA GLU A 51 17.27 3.99 3.95
C GLU A 51 16.19 4.36 4.96
N VAL A 52 15.58 3.39 5.62
CA VAL A 52 14.57 3.64 6.66
C VAL A 52 15.22 4.26 7.91
N ASP A 53 14.72 5.42 8.33
CA ASP A 53 15.09 6.08 9.59
C ASP A 53 14.24 5.50 10.72
N TYR A 54 14.76 4.46 11.38
CA TYR A 54 14.02 3.74 12.43
C TYR A 54 13.74 4.60 13.67
N GLY A 55 14.62 5.55 14.01
CA GLY A 55 14.42 6.44 15.16
C GLY A 55 13.24 7.38 14.97
N LYS A 56 13.15 8.03 13.79
CA LYS A 56 11.97 8.84 13.45
C LYS A 56 10.71 8.00 13.23
N LEU A 57 10.84 6.75 12.76
CA LEU A 57 9.70 5.84 12.63
C LEU A 57 9.07 5.56 14.00
N GLU A 58 9.90 5.24 15.01
CA GLU A 58 9.45 5.00 16.37
C GLU A 58 8.78 6.25 16.97
N GLU A 59 9.36 7.44 16.76
CA GLU A 59 8.75 8.71 17.17
C GLU A 59 7.37 8.94 16.52
N ASN A 60 7.25 8.66 15.21
CA ASN A 60 5.98 8.75 14.49
C ASN A 60 4.94 7.78 15.05
N LEU A 61 5.34 6.53 15.35
CA LEU A 61 4.45 5.52 15.93
C LEU A 61 3.98 5.92 17.34
N HIS A 62 4.85 6.49 18.16
CA HIS A 62 4.51 6.98 19.50
C HIS A 62 3.53 8.15 19.45
N LYS A 63 3.74 9.10 18.52
CA LYS A 63 2.79 10.18 18.25
C LYS A 63 1.44 9.61 17.82
N LEU A 64 1.40 8.70 16.85
CA LEU A 64 0.16 8.10 16.37
C LEU A 64 -0.58 7.27 17.42
N GLY A 65 0.14 6.65 18.36
CA GLY A 65 -0.42 5.85 19.44
C GLY A 65 -1.00 6.65 20.61
N SER A 66 -0.68 7.94 20.73
CA SER A 66 -1.07 8.77 21.89
C SER A 66 -2.34 9.60 21.67
N PHE A 67 -2.94 9.62 20.48
CA PHE A 67 -4.14 10.42 20.20
C PHE A 67 -5.44 9.65 20.49
N PRO A 68 -6.28 10.11 21.44
CA PRO A 68 -7.53 9.45 21.78
C PRO A 68 -8.68 9.81 20.81
N PHE A 69 -9.60 8.85 20.64
CA PHE A 69 -10.95 8.89 20.06
C PHE A 69 -11.27 9.80 18.84
N ARG A 70 -11.60 9.12 17.74
CA ARG A 70 -11.84 9.65 16.38
C ARG A 70 -13.26 10.19 16.18
N ALA A 71 -13.63 11.22 16.94
CA ALA A 71 -14.80 12.02 16.59
C ALA A 71 -14.51 12.87 15.34
N THR A 72 -15.54 13.23 14.57
CA THR A 72 -15.39 14.09 13.37
C THR A 72 -14.61 15.36 13.68
N GLN A 73 -14.84 15.97 14.83
CA GLN A 73 -14.14 17.19 15.26
C GLN A 73 -12.63 16.96 15.46
N ALA A 74 -12.25 15.87 16.14
CA ALA A 74 -10.84 15.51 16.31
C ALA A 74 -10.16 15.19 14.97
N THR A 75 -10.88 14.58 14.02
CA THR A 75 -10.39 14.37 12.65
C THR A 75 -10.14 15.70 11.93
N VAL A 76 -11.03 16.67 12.06
CA VAL A 76 -10.84 18.02 11.51
C VAL A 76 -9.60 18.68 12.11
N GLU A 77 -9.48 18.71 13.43
CA GLU A 77 -8.35 19.32 14.13
C GLU A 77 -7.01 18.71 13.72
N MET A 78 -6.96 17.38 13.61
CA MET A 78 -5.79 16.67 13.13
C MET A 78 -5.46 17.03 11.68
N THR A 79 -6.45 17.04 10.79
CA THR A 79 -6.24 17.40 9.38
C THR A 79 -5.73 18.83 9.24
N VAL A 80 -6.26 19.79 10.01
CA VAL A 80 -5.79 21.18 10.04
C VAL A 80 -4.36 21.26 10.57
N SER A 81 -4.05 20.56 11.67
CA SER A 81 -2.69 20.53 12.22
C SER A 81 -1.69 19.92 11.25
N MET A 82 -2.05 18.84 10.55
CA MET A 82 -1.19 18.21 9.54
C MET A 82 -0.96 19.15 8.34
N ALA A 83 -1.96 19.92 7.94
CA ALA A 83 -1.77 20.94 6.91
C ALA A 83 -0.80 22.05 7.35
N GLN A 84 -0.87 22.49 8.61
CA GLN A 84 0.03 23.52 9.15
C GLN A 84 1.50 23.09 9.16
N VAL A 85 1.77 21.79 9.30
CA VAL A 85 3.14 21.23 9.19
C VAL A 85 3.54 20.89 7.75
N GLY A 86 2.70 21.21 6.77
CA GLY A 86 3.02 21.11 5.34
C GLY A 86 2.58 19.81 4.66
N ALA A 87 1.62 19.06 5.22
CA ALA A 87 1.05 17.91 4.52
C ALA A 87 0.29 18.35 3.25
N ASP A 88 0.52 17.67 2.12
CA ASP A 88 -0.14 17.99 0.85
C ASP A 88 -1.57 17.43 0.74
N ALA A 89 -1.90 16.38 1.50
CA ALA A 89 -3.22 15.76 1.54
C ALA A 89 -3.42 14.97 2.84
N ALA A 90 -4.69 14.73 3.20
CA ALA A 90 -5.07 13.92 4.36
C ALA A 90 -5.81 12.64 3.92
N ILE A 91 -5.29 11.47 4.32
CA ILE A 91 -6.00 10.19 4.15
C ILE A 91 -6.84 9.92 5.40
N VAL A 92 -8.16 9.92 5.26
CA VAL A 92 -9.11 9.83 6.38
C VAL A 92 -9.79 8.47 6.37
N VAL A 93 -9.56 7.70 7.43
CA VAL A 93 -10.13 6.35 7.61
C VAL A 93 -11.60 6.39 7.98
N THR A 94 -12.38 5.45 7.44
CA THR A 94 -13.80 5.27 7.77
C THR A 94 -14.00 5.11 9.28
N PRO A 95 -14.81 5.97 9.92
CA PRO A 95 -15.13 5.84 11.34
C PRO A 95 -15.75 4.48 11.64
N CYS A 96 -15.27 3.82 12.69
CA CYS A 96 -15.61 2.42 12.93
C CYS A 96 -15.89 2.05 14.38
N PHE A 97 -15.91 3.01 15.30
CA PHE A 97 -16.16 2.72 16.71
C PHE A 97 -17.63 2.35 16.95
N TYR A 98 -18.56 3.15 16.43
CA TYR A 98 -20.00 2.90 16.50
C TYR A 98 -20.54 2.25 15.23
N ARG A 99 -19.98 1.09 14.82
CA ARG A 99 -20.26 0.42 13.53
C ARG A 99 -21.74 0.36 13.16
N GLY A 100 -22.59 -0.10 14.09
CA GLY A 100 -24.04 -0.22 13.86
C GLY A 100 -24.79 1.10 13.65
N ARG A 101 -24.12 2.24 13.85
CA ARG A 101 -24.65 3.60 13.62
C ARG A 101 -23.98 4.29 12.42
N MET A 102 -23.01 3.65 11.76
CA MET A 102 -22.32 4.20 10.59
C MET A 102 -23.12 3.94 9.31
N SER A 103 -24.30 4.57 9.21
CA SER A 103 -25.08 4.57 7.97
C SER A 103 -24.38 5.37 6.86
N SER A 104 -24.78 5.18 5.59
CA SER A 104 -24.28 6.01 4.47
C SER A 104 -24.42 7.51 4.79
N ALA A 105 -25.55 7.94 5.36
CA ALA A 105 -25.76 9.33 5.74
C ALA A 105 -24.77 9.83 6.81
N ALA A 106 -24.48 9.02 7.83
CA ALA A 106 -23.51 9.37 8.86
C ALA A 106 -22.08 9.48 8.30
N LEU A 107 -21.70 8.56 7.41
CA LEU A 107 -20.40 8.56 6.75
C LEU A 107 -20.25 9.75 5.80
N ILE A 108 -21.27 10.05 4.99
CA ILE A 108 -21.30 11.23 4.13
C ILE A 108 -21.15 12.50 4.97
N HIS A 109 -21.91 12.63 6.06
CA HIS A 109 -21.83 13.79 6.94
C HIS A 109 -20.43 13.95 7.55
N HIS A 110 -19.83 12.87 8.05
CA HIS A 110 -18.47 12.88 8.60
C HIS A 110 -17.45 13.40 7.57
N TYR A 111 -17.39 12.77 6.40
CA TYR A 111 -16.40 13.14 5.38
C TYR A 111 -16.64 14.52 4.80
N THR A 112 -17.89 14.93 4.60
CA THR A 112 -18.24 16.29 4.15
C THR A 112 -17.74 17.31 5.17
N LYS A 113 -18.02 17.11 6.46
CA LYS A 113 -17.57 18.03 7.51
C LYS A 113 -16.04 18.13 7.61
N VAL A 114 -15.34 17.00 7.43
CA VAL A 114 -13.87 16.99 7.38
C VAL A 114 -13.37 17.74 6.15
N ALA A 115 -13.95 17.50 4.98
CA ALA A 115 -13.52 18.12 3.73
C ALA A 115 -13.86 19.62 3.65
N ASP A 116 -14.99 20.07 4.20
CA ASP A 116 -15.40 21.48 4.30
C ASP A 116 -14.40 22.31 5.11
N LEU A 117 -13.87 21.72 6.18
CA LEU A 117 -12.97 22.41 7.12
C LEU A 117 -11.49 22.09 6.88
N SER A 118 -11.18 21.21 5.94
CA SER A 118 -9.80 20.84 5.63
C SER A 118 -9.17 21.88 4.71
N PRO A 119 -8.03 22.49 5.09
CA PRO A 119 -7.28 23.37 4.21
C PRO A 119 -6.53 22.62 3.08
N ILE A 120 -6.50 21.28 3.12
CA ILE A 120 -5.81 20.41 2.15
C ILE A 120 -6.75 19.33 1.60
N PRO A 121 -6.47 18.76 0.41
CA PRO A 121 -7.24 17.66 -0.16
C PRO A 121 -7.44 16.46 0.77
N VAL A 122 -8.64 15.88 0.74
CA VAL A 122 -9.00 14.69 1.51
C VAL A 122 -9.11 13.47 0.60
N VAL A 123 -8.53 12.36 1.04
CA VAL A 123 -8.64 11.04 0.42
C VAL A 123 -9.38 10.12 1.38
N LEU A 124 -10.50 9.54 0.93
CA LEU A 124 -11.29 8.57 1.70
C LEU A 124 -10.47 7.29 1.92
N TYR A 125 -10.67 6.59 3.04
CA TYR A 125 -9.96 5.33 3.28
C TYR A 125 -10.86 4.23 3.83
N SER A 126 -11.17 3.26 2.95
CA SER A 126 -11.87 2.02 3.30
C SER A 126 -10.86 0.92 3.64
N VAL A 127 -10.93 0.38 4.86
CA VAL A 127 -10.11 -0.76 5.31
C VAL A 127 -10.94 -1.71 6.18
N PRO A 128 -11.81 -2.53 5.56
CA PRO A 128 -12.77 -3.38 6.28
C PRO A 128 -12.09 -4.39 7.20
N ALA A 129 -10.91 -4.90 6.83
CA ALA A 129 -10.15 -5.81 7.68
C ALA A 129 -9.82 -5.22 9.07
N ASN A 130 -9.72 -3.88 9.20
CA ASN A 130 -9.41 -3.19 10.45
C ASN A 130 -10.65 -2.52 11.05
N THR A 131 -11.52 -1.98 10.20
CA THR A 131 -12.69 -1.22 10.63
C THR A 131 -13.92 -2.11 10.83
N GLY A 132 -13.96 -3.30 10.24
CA GLY A 132 -15.16 -4.15 10.19
C GLY A 132 -16.31 -3.54 9.39
N LEU A 133 -16.05 -2.53 8.56
CA LEU A 133 -17.07 -1.84 7.79
C LEU A 133 -16.52 -1.39 6.44
N ASP A 134 -17.27 -1.63 5.38
CA ASP A 134 -17.01 -1.08 4.06
C ASP A 134 -17.65 0.29 3.93
N LEU A 135 -16.94 1.26 3.33
CA LEU A 135 -17.56 2.52 2.92
C LEU A 135 -18.52 2.24 1.73
N PRO A 136 -19.84 2.46 1.82
CA PRO A 136 -20.75 2.11 0.73
C PRO A 136 -20.44 2.87 -0.57
N VAL A 137 -20.61 2.23 -1.73
CA VAL A 137 -20.25 2.82 -3.04
C VAL A 137 -21.09 4.07 -3.35
N ASP A 138 -22.36 4.07 -2.97
CA ASP A 138 -23.26 5.24 -3.04
C ASP A 138 -22.71 6.43 -2.23
N ALA A 139 -22.17 6.17 -1.03
CA ALA A 139 -21.52 7.21 -0.23
C ALA A 139 -20.25 7.73 -0.92
N VAL A 140 -19.41 6.85 -1.48
CA VAL A 140 -18.22 7.25 -2.25
C VAL A 140 -18.58 8.14 -3.44
N VAL A 141 -19.60 7.77 -4.22
CA VAL A 141 -20.04 8.54 -5.41
C VAL A 141 -20.68 9.88 -5.03
N THR A 142 -21.32 9.95 -3.86
CA THR A 142 -21.81 11.23 -3.33
C THR A 142 -20.65 12.11 -2.93
N LEU A 143 -19.68 11.56 -2.17
CA LEU A 143 -18.52 12.29 -1.67
C LEU A 143 -17.55 12.71 -2.79
N SER A 144 -17.45 11.95 -3.89
CA SER A 144 -16.59 12.30 -5.03
C SER A 144 -17.01 13.57 -5.76
N GLN A 145 -18.18 14.13 -5.44
CA GLN A 145 -18.65 15.41 -5.99
C GLN A 145 -18.14 16.61 -5.18
N HIS A 146 -17.61 16.37 -3.98
CA HIS A 146 -17.09 17.43 -3.13
C HIS A 146 -15.74 17.94 -3.66
N PRO A 147 -15.53 19.26 -3.83
CA PRO A 147 -14.34 19.79 -4.50
C PRO A 147 -13.03 19.49 -3.76
N ASN A 148 -13.09 19.29 -2.45
CA ASN A 148 -11.93 18.97 -1.62
C ASN A 148 -11.73 17.46 -1.35
N ILE A 149 -12.56 16.58 -1.93
CA ILE A 149 -12.40 15.12 -1.80
C ILE A 149 -11.89 14.59 -3.15
N VAL A 150 -10.61 14.24 -3.18
CA VAL A 150 -9.88 13.97 -4.44
C VAL A 150 -9.73 12.49 -4.76
N GLY A 151 -10.10 11.59 -3.84
CA GLY A 151 -10.00 10.17 -4.10
C GLY A 151 -10.37 9.25 -2.95
N ILE A 152 -10.15 7.96 -3.18
CA ILE A 152 -10.29 6.89 -2.19
C ILE A 152 -9.11 5.93 -2.27
N LYS A 153 -8.59 5.55 -1.11
CA LYS A 153 -7.78 4.36 -0.92
C LYS A 153 -8.68 3.20 -0.49
N ASP A 154 -8.76 2.15 -1.30
CA ASP A 154 -9.54 0.94 -0.99
C ASP A 154 -8.62 -0.24 -0.64
N SER A 155 -8.66 -0.67 0.62
CA SER A 155 -7.91 -1.84 1.14
C SER A 155 -8.76 -3.11 1.21
N GLY A 156 -10.01 -3.11 0.72
CA GLY A 156 -10.92 -4.26 0.75
C GLY A 156 -10.51 -5.40 -0.18
N GLY A 157 -9.83 -5.10 -1.28
CA GLY A 157 -9.34 -6.10 -2.24
C GLY A 157 -10.39 -6.64 -3.21
N ASP A 158 -11.61 -6.11 -3.18
CA ASP A 158 -12.65 -6.41 -4.18
C ASP A 158 -12.44 -5.55 -5.44
N VAL A 159 -11.90 -6.19 -6.48
CA VAL A 159 -11.61 -5.55 -7.78
C VAL A 159 -12.91 -5.14 -8.50
N THR A 160 -14.01 -5.88 -8.32
CA THR A 160 -15.32 -5.55 -8.91
C THR A 160 -15.83 -4.25 -8.33
N ARG A 161 -15.74 -4.11 -7.00
CA ARG A 161 -16.09 -2.88 -6.29
C ARG A 161 -15.21 -1.70 -6.72
N MET A 162 -13.89 -1.89 -6.82
CA MET A 162 -12.99 -0.83 -7.29
C MET A 162 -13.35 -0.35 -8.70
N GLY A 163 -13.56 -1.29 -9.63
CA GLY A 163 -13.99 -0.97 -11.00
C GLY A 163 -15.34 -0.24 -11.04
N LEU A 164 -16.27 -0.60 -10.15
CA LEU A 164 -17.56 0.10 -10.03
C LEU A 164 -17.38 1.54 -9.53
N ILE A 165 -16.48 1.79 -8.57
CA ILE A 165 -16.16 3.15 -8.12
C ILE A 165 -15.58 3.94 -9.28
N VAL A 166 -14.52 3.43 -9.94
CA VAL A 166 -13.88 4.09 -11.09
C VAL A 166 -14.91 4.44 -12.17
N HIS A 167 -15.79 3.50 -12.51
CA HIS A 167 -16.84 3.73 -13.52
C HIS A 167 -17.81 4.84 -13.10
N LYS A 168 -18.31 4.80 -11.85
CA LYS A 168 -19.29 5.77 -11.35
C LYS A 168 -18.69 7.15 -11.07
N THR A 169 -17.39 7.22 -10.78
CA THR A 169 -16.68 8.48 -10.50
C THR A 169 -15.91 9.02 -11.72
N GLY A 170 -16.00 8.38 -12.89
CA GLY A 170 -15.20 8.74 -14.06
C GLY A 170 -15.54 10.09 -14.70
N ARG A 171 -16.61 10.76 -14.27
CA ARG A 171 -16.96 12.14 -14.69
C ARG A 171 -16.46 13.19 -13.69
N GLN A 172 -15.98 12.74 -12.54
CA GLN A 172 -15.47 13.54 -11.45
C GLN A 172 -13.95 13.50 -11.48
N ASP A 173 -13.32 14.50 -10.87
CA ASP A 173 -11.87 14.49 -10.68
C ASP A 173 -11.49 13.69 -9.45
N PHE A 174 -11.81 12.39 -9.47
CA PHE A 174 -11.73 11.51 -8.32
C PHE A 174 -10.88 10.27 -8.61
N GLN A 175 -9.86 10.07 -7.79
CA GLN A 175 -8.81 9.07 -8.00
C GLN A 175 -9.01 7.85 -7.09
N VAL A 176 -8.82 6.64 -7.63
CA VAL A 176 -8.94 5.38 -6.88
C VAL A 176 -7.56 4.77 -6.69
N LEU A 177 -7.19 4.49 -5.45
CA LEU A 177 -5.91 3.89 -5.04
C LEU A 177 -6.12 2.51 -4.43
N ALA A 178 -5.28 1.56 -4.83
CA ALA A 178 -5.22 0.24 -4.23
C ALA A 178 -4.58 0.30 -2.83
N GLY A 179 -5.12 -0.45 -1.87
CA GLY A 179 -4.58 -0.50 -0.51
C GLY A 179 -3.54 -1.61 -0.27
N SER A 180 -3.12 -2.36 -1.29
CA SER A 180 -2.18 -3.48 -1.14
C SER A 180 -1.48 -3.83 -2.46
N ALA A 181 -0.22 -4.27 -2.35
CA ALA A 181 0.53 -4.77 -3.49
C ALA A 181 -0.03 -6.11 -4.03
N GLY A 182 -0.74 -6.89 -3.20
CA GLY A 182 -1.27 -8.20 -3.58
C GLY A 182 -2.37 -8.18 -4.65
N PHE A 183 -2.99 -7.04 -4.90
CA PHE A 183 -4.03 -6.86 -5.92
C PHE A 183 -3.78 -5.62 -6.80
N LEU A 184 -2.54 -5.13 -6.83
CA LEU A 184 -2.18 -3.85 -7.47
C LEU A 184 -2.32 -3.91 -9.00
N LEU A 185 -1.86 -4.99 -9.65
CA LEU A 185 -2.02 -5.20 -11.09
C LEU A 185 -3.50 -5.16 -11.50
N ALA A 186 -4.34 -5.92 -10.79
CA ALA A 186 -5.77 -5.99 -11.06
C ALA A 186 -6.46 -4.63 -10.85
N SER A 187 -5.99 -3.86 -9.86
CA SER A 187 -6.46 -2.50 -9.62
C SER A 187 -6.16 -1.56 -10.79
N TYR A 188 -4.93 -1.59 -11.31
CA TYR A 188 -4.56 -0.82 -12.51
C TYR A 188 -5.41 -1.21 -13.72
N ALA A 189 -5.67 -2.51 -13.90
CA ALA A 189 -6.49 -3.00 -15.00
C ALA A 189 -7.94 -2.48 -14.98
N VAL A 190 -8.48 -2.14 -13.80
CA VAL A 190 -9.82 -1.54 -13.65
C VAL A 190 -9.80 -0.02 -13.50
N GLY A 191 -8.66 0.63 -13.71
CA GLY A 191 -8.52 2.08 -13.76
C GLY A 191 -8.18 2.76 -12.43
N ALA A 192 -7.69 2.02 -11.42
CA ALA A 192 -7.00 2.65 -10.30
C ALA A 192 -5.73 3.36 -10.80
N VAL A 193 -5.35 4.45 -10.14
CA VAL A 193 -4.23 5.32 -10.57
C VAL A 193 -2.95 5.10 -9.78
N GLY A 194 -2.96 4.22 -8.78
CA GLY A 194 -1.86 4.04 -7.85
C GLY A 194 -2.19 3.08 -6.72
N GLY A 195 -1.32 3.00 -5.72
CA GLY A 195 -1.64 2.24 -4.51
C GLY A 195 -0.81 2.57 -3.29
N VAL A 196 -1.46 2.68 -2.13
CA VAL A 196 -0.78 2.83 -0.84
C VAL A 196 -0.48 1.45 -0.25
N CYS A 197 0.71 0.95 -0.53
CA CYS A 197 1.09 -0.44 -0.26
C CYS A 197 2.11 -0.57 0.89
N ALA A 198 1.75 -1.26 1.96
CA ALA A 198 2.69 -1.54 3.07
C ALA A 198 3.96 -2.29 2.62
N LEU A 199 3.86 -3.13 1.58
CA LEU A 199 5.00 -3.85 1.01
C LEU A 199 6.06 -2.90 0.44
N ALA A 200 5.70 -1.68 0.04
CA ALA A 200 6.64 -0.71 -0.52
C ALA A 200 7.73 -0.27 0.49
N ASN A 201 7.49 -0.44 1.80
CA ASN A 201 8.50 -0.20 2.83
C ASN A 201 9.70 -1.16 2.76
N VAL A 202 9.52 -2.31 2.11
CA VAL A 202 10.54 -3.36 2.00
C VAL A 202 10.94 -3.58 0.55
N LEU A 203 9.95 -3.66 -0.33
CA LEU A 203 10.12 -3.95 -1.75
C LEU A 203 9.66 -2.77 -2.63
N GLY A 204 10.02 -1.55 -2.22
CA GLY A 204 9.61 -0.31 -2.91
C GLY A 204 9.97 -0.31 -4.39
N ALA A 205 11.21 -0.69 -4.74
CA ALA A 205 11.66 -0.75 -6.13
C ALA A 205 10.79 -1.69 -6.99
N GLN A 206 10.41 -2.84 -6.47
CA GLN A 206 9.59 -3.83 -7.17
C GLN A 206 8.13 -3.37 -7.28
N VAL A 207 7.60 -2.70 -6.25
CA VAL A 207 6.25 -2.11 -6.31
C VAL A 207 6.19 -0.99 -7.36
N CYS A 208 7.19 -0.10 -7.40
CA CYS A 208 7.31 0.93 -8.43
C CYS A 208 7.58 0.35 -9.83
N GLN A 209 8.29 -0.78 -9.92
CA GLN A 209 8.48 -1.49 -11.18
C GLN A 209 7.14 -2.05 -11.68
N LEU A 210 6.31 -2.61 -10.80
CA LEU A 210 4.99 -3.12 -11.17
C LEU A 210 4.09 -2.00 -11.72
N GLU A 211 4.08 -0.83 -11.08
CA GLU A 211 3.42 0.36 -11.62
C GLU A 211 3.92 0.68 -13.03
N ARG A 212 5.23 0.83 -13.21
CA ARG A 212 5.80 1.20 -14.51
C ARG A 212 5.39 0.23 -15.60
N LEU A 213 5.40 -1.08 -15.32
CA LEU A 213 4.97 -2.10 -16.26
C LEU A 213 3.48 -1.97 -16.60
N CYS A 214 2.61 -1.68 -15.62
CA CYS A 214 1.18 -1.42 -15.85
C CYS A 214 0.97 -0.16 -16.71
N LEU A 215 1.61 0.95 -16.38
CA LEU A 215 1.47 2.23 -17.10
C LEU A 215 2.01 2.19 -18.52
N THR A 216 3.00 1.33 -18.79
CA THR A 216 3.58 1.13 -20.13
C THR A 216 2.93 -0.02 -20.92
N GLY A 217 1.90 -0.67 -20.36
CA GLY A 217 1.16 -1.75 -21.02
C GLY A 217 1.93 -3.07 -21.16
N GLN A 218 3.00 -3.27 -20.37
CA GLN A 218 3.79 -4.50 -20.34
C GLN A 218 3.13 -5.56 -19.44
N TRP A 219 1.91 -5.98 -19.82
CA TRP A 219 1.03 -6.79 -18.96
C TRP A 219 1.57 -8.16 -18.59
N GLU A 220 2.31 -8.83 -19.49
CA GLU A 220 2.89 -10.14 -19.20
C GLU A 220 3.96 -10.07 -18.10
N ASP A 221 4.86 -9.08 -18.18
CA ASP A 221 5.90 -8.90 -17.18
C ASP A 221 5.33 -8.34 -15.87
N ALA A 222 4.31 -7.46 -15.97
CA ALA A 222 3.55 -7.01 -14.80
C ALA A 222 2.90 -8.19 -14.07
N GLN A 223 2.33 -9.15 -14.80
CA GLN A 223 1.75 -10.37 -14.21
C GLN A 223 2.80 -11.24 -13.53
N LYS A 224 3.94 -11.50 -14.18
CA LYS A 224 5.04 -12.27 -13.57
C LYS A 224 5.52 -11.60 -12.27
N LEU A 225 5.69 -10.28 -12.27
CA LEU A 225 6.11 -9.54 -11.09
C LEU A 225 5.03 -9.54 -10.00
N GLN A 226 3.75 -9.33 -10.37
CA GLN A 226 2.62 -9.42 -9.44
C GLN A 226 2.59 -10.77 -8.72
N HIS A 227 2.76 -11.89 -9.43
CA HIS A 227 2.80 -13.22 -8.82
C HIS A 227 3.91 -13.33 -7.76
N ARG A 228 5.10 -12.81 -8.06
CA ARG A 228 6.24 -12.79 -7.12
C ARG A 228 6.03 -11.89 -5.90
N LEU A 229 5.12 -10.93 -5.97
CA LEU A 229 4.82 -10.00 -4.87
C LEU A 229 3.69 -10.50 -3.96
N ILE A 230 2.91 -11.52 -4.35
CA ILE A 230 1.76 -12.01 -3.56
C ILE A 230 2.20 -12.58 -2.22
N GLU A 231 3.17 -13.48 -2.20
CA GLU A 231 3.68 -14.10 -0.98
C GLU A 231 4.35 -13.09 -0.05
N PRO A 232 5.30 -12.24 -0.52
CA PRO A 232 5.84 -11.15 0.28
C PRO A 232 4.76 -10.22 0.88
N ASN A 233 3.75 -9.85 0.10
CA ASN A 233 2.66 -9.02 0.58
C ASN A 233 1.82 -9.74 1.66
N THR A 234 1.64 -11.05 1.53
CA THR A 234 0.91 -11.87 2.50
C THR A 234 1.68 -11.99 3.81
N ALA A 235 2.98 -12.25 3.75
CA ALA A 235 3.87 -12.24 4.92
C ALA A 235 3.82 -10.89 5.65
N MET A 236 3.89 -9.78 4.89
CA MET A 236 3.74 -8.44 5.44
C MET A 236 2.39 -8.20 6.12
N LYS A 237 1.34 -8.95 5.83
CA LYS A 237 0.00 -8.75 6.42
C LYS A 237 -0.30 -9.62 7.63
N GLN A 238 0.59 -10.56 7.98
CA GLN A 238 0.39 -11.44 9.14
C GLN A 238 0.41 -10.62 10.43
N ARG A 239 -0.71 -10.61 11.16
CA ARG A 239 -0.89 -9.77 12.37
C ARG A 239 -0.21 -10.33 13.62
N ALA A 240 0.13 -11.62 13.61
CA ALA A 240 0.67 -12.30 14.79
C ALA A 240 2.17 -12.04 15.00
N ALA A 241 2.88 -11.50 14.01
CA ALA A 241 4.31 -11.29 14.06
C ALA A 241 4.66 -9.80 14.25
N PRO A 242 5.75 -9.49 15.00
CA PRO A 242 6.38 -8.17 15.03
C PRO A 242 6.70 -7.62 13.64
N TRP A 243 6.86 -6.30 13.54
CA TRP A 243 7.07 -5.62 12.26
C TRP A 243 8.36 -6.07 11.56
N GLU A 244 9.43 -6.25 12.32
CA GLU A 244 10.75 -6.67 11.86
C GLU A 244 10.70 -8.08 11.27
N GLU A 245 9.97 -9.00 11.93
CA GLU A 245 9.79 -10.37 11.45
C GLU A 245 9.00 -10.40 10.14
N ARG A 246 7.97 -9.56 10.03
CA ARG A 246 7.17 -9.42 8.79
C ARG A 246 8.03 -8.90 7.63
N MET A 247 8.92 -7.93 7.89
CA MET A 247 9.85 -7.42 6.89
C MET A 247 10.82 -8.51 6.41
N CYS A 248 11.46 -9.22 7.33
CA CYS A 248 12.37 -10.33 7.00
C CYS A 248 11.66 -11.42 6.18
N ALA A 249 10.46 -11.82 6.61
CA ALA A 249 9.66 -12.83 5.90
C ALA A 249 9.30 -12.37 4.47
N ALA A 250 9.02 -11.09 4.27
CA ALA A 250 8.71 -10.54 2.95
C ALA A 250 9.91 -10.56 2.00
N VAL A 251 11.10 -10.20 2.49
CA VAL A 251 12.35 -10.28 1.70
C VAL A 251 12.66 -11.72 1.32
N LEU A 252 12.58 -12.64 2.29
CA LEU A 252 12.84 -14.07 2.07
C LEU A 252 11.88 -14.67 1.03
N ALA A 253 10.59 -14.32 1.12
CA ALA A 253 9.58 -14.77 0.15
C ALA A 253 9.84 -14.28 -1.27
N LEU A 254 10.41 -13.08 -1.46
CA LEU A 254 10.76 -12.60 -2.79
C LEU A 254 12.00 -13.30 -3.36
N CYS A 255 13.00 -13.57 -2.51
CA CYS A 255 14.30 -14.11 -2.91
C CYS A 255 14.31 -15.63 -3.07
N MET A 256 13.48 -16.36 -2.31
CA MET A 256 13.44 -17.83 -2.30
C MET A 256 12.00 -18.38 -2.40
N PRO A 257 11.31 -18.18 -3.54
CA PRO A 257 9.93 -18.63 -3.73
C PRO A 257 9.76 -20.16 -3.60
N SER A 258 10.83 -20.95 -3.76
CA SER A 258 10.79 -22.42 -3.69
C SER A 258 10.94 -23.00 -2.28
N CYS A 259 11.27 -22.19 -1.27
CA CYS A 259 11.64 -22.66 0.08
C CYS A 259 10.57 -22.40 1.15
N LEU A 260 9.45 -21.77 0.82
CA LEU A 260 8.41 -21.38 1.78
C LEU A 260 7.16 -22.27 1.69
N THR A 261 7.30 -23.55 2.05
CA THR A 261 6.17 -24.21 2.71
C THR A 261 6.09 -23.60 4.11
N LEU A 262 5.17 -22.64 4.30
CA LEU A 262 4.80 -22.05 5.59
C LEU A 262 4.18 -23.11 6.52
N HIS A 263 4.97 -24.08 6.94
CA HIS A 263 4.72 -24.86 8.15
C HIS A 263 5.94 -24.69 9.03
N SER A 264 5.72 -23.98 10.14
CA SER A 264 6.62 -23.90 11.31
C SER A 264 7.99 -23.27 11.04
N VAL A 265 8.03 -21.93 10.99
CA VAL A 265 9.13 -21.22 11.65
C VAL A 265 8.79 -21.26 13.15
N PRO A 266 9.48 -22.05 13.99
CA PRO A 266 9.22 -22.02 15.42
C PRO A 266 9.63 -20.64 15.98
N PRO A 267 8.87 -20.09 16.94
CA PRO A 267 9.27 -18.86 17.60
C PRO A 267 10.65 -19.05 18.26
N PRO A 268 11.49 -18.01 18.35
CA PRO A 268 12.75 -18.10 19.06
C PRO A 268 12.48 -18.46 20.52
N VAL A 269 13.07 -19.56 20.98
CA VAL A 269 13.02 -20.00 22.38
C VAL A 269 13.81 -18.98 23.22
N PRO A 270 13.25 -18.41 24.29
CA PRO A 270 14.00 -17.54 25.17
C PRO A 270 14.99 -18.40 25.98
N THR A 271 16.27 -18.35 25.63
CA THR A 271 17.33 -18.93 26.46
C THR A 271 17.52 -18.04 27.69
N LEU A 272 16.90 -18.44 28.80
CA LEU A 272 17.32 -18.03 30.14
C LEU A 272 18.73 -18.58 30.38
N GLY A 273 19.74 -17.75 30.11
CA GLY A 273 21.14 -18.04 30.38
C GLY A 273 21.86 -16.77 30.80
N THR A 274 22.03 -16.59 32.11
CA THR A 274 22.81 -15.52 32.71
C THR A 274 24.28 -15.67 32.32
N HIS A 275 24.78 -14.87 31.38
CA HIS A 275 26.21 -14.54 31.32
C HIS A 275 26.40 -13.09 30.86
N SER A 276 27.07 -12.34 31.73
CA SER A 276 27.50 -10.95 31.59
C SER A 276 28.54 -10.77 30.47
N GLY A 277 28.33 -9.82 29.55
CA GLY A 277 29.40 -9.22 28.74
C GLY A 277 29.04 -8.78 27.31
N MET A 278 28.77 -7.47 27.13
CA MET A 278 28.83 -6.64 25.91
C MET A 278 27.91 -6.94 24.69
N PRO A 279 27.56 -5.92 23.87
CA PRO A 279 26.38 -5.94 23.00
C PRO A 279 26.70 -6.49 21.60
N GLY A 280 26.06 -7.59 21.22
CA GLY A 280 26.08 -8.12 19.86
C GLY A 280 24.71 -7.97 19.21
N THR A 281 24.63 -7.14 18.16
CA THR A 281 23.55 -7.17 17.16
C THR A 281 23.47 -8.55 16.50
N PRO A 282 22.30 -9.16 16.28
CA PRO A 282 22.21 -10.39 15.52
C PRO A 282 22.37 -10.05 14.02
N PHE A 283 23.61 -10.10 13.55
CA PHE A 283 23.89 -10.22 12.12
C PHE A 283 23.48 -11.63 11.68
N CYS A 284 22.48 -11.72 10.81
CA CYS A 284 22.16 -12.97 10.12
C CYS A 284 23.26 -13.21 9.06
N CYS A 285 24.38 -13.80 9.48
CA CYS A 285 25.41 -14.30 8.56
C CYS A 285 24.87 -15.52 7.82
N LEU A 286 24.34 -15.31 6.62
CA LEU A 286 24.13 -16.37 5.62
C LEU A 286 25.50 -16.87 5.15
N GLY A 287 26.04 -17.87 5.84
CA GLY A 287 27.17 -18.65 5.35
C GLY A 287 26.74 -19.49 4.16
N CYS A 288 27.10 -19.07 2.95
CA CYS A 288 27.13 -19.92 1.76
C CYS A 288 28.10 -21.10 1.99
N GLY A 289 27.57 -22.25 2.39
CA GLY A 289 28.29 -23.51 2.39
C GLY A 289 28.44 -24.05 0.96
N LEU A 290 29.36 -23.49 0.18
CA LEU A 290 29.87 -24.12 -1.03
C LEU A 290 30.82 -25.25 -0.62
N SER A 291 30.38 -26.47 -0.91
CA SER A 291 31.09 -27.74 -0.71
C SER A 291 32.45 -27.81 -1.41
N HIS A 292 33.44 -28.41 -0.73
CA HIS A 292 34.54 -29.14 -1.38
C HIS A 292 34.72 -30.53 -0.75
N PRO A 293 35.04 -31.56 -1.56
CA PRO A 293 34.80 -32.96 -1.20
C PRO A 293 36.02 -33.63 -0.57
N ARG A 294 35.82 -34.49 0.43
CA ARG A 294 36.76 -35.58 0.73
C ARG A 294 36.01 -36.85 1.14
N SER A 295 36.10 -37.84 0.24
CA SER A 295 36.28 -39.27 0.47
C SER A 295 35.35 -40.01 1.45
N GLY A 296 34.61 -40.98 0.90
CA GLY A 296 34.56 -42.32 1.51
C GLY A 296 33.17 -42.94 1.66
N LEU A 297 32.93 -44.01 0.88
CA LEU A 297 32.10 -45.18 1.16
C LEU A 297 30.57 -45.13 0.96
N MET A 298 30.18 -45.69 -0.20
CA MET A 298 29.16 -46.72 -0.46
C MET A 298 27.73 -46.57 0.12
N SER A 299 26.79 -46.21 -0.78
CA SER A 299 25.65 -47.02 -1.31
C SER A 299 24.58 -47.62 -0.37
N PRO A 300 23.40 -48.06 -0.88
CA PRO A 300 22.33 -47.34 -1.60
C PRO A 300 20.97 -47.54 -0.89
N TYR A 301 19.89 -46.87 -1.31
CA TYR A 301 18.49 -47.38 -1.42
C TYR A 301 17.49 -46.21 -1.37
N CYS A 302 16.88 -45.94 -2.53
CA CYS A 302 15.56 -45.31 -2.62
C CYS A 302 14.95 -45.73 -3.98
N PRO A 303 13.87 -46.53 -4.02
CA PRO A 303 13.11 -46.73 -5.24
C PRO A 303 12.01 -45.65 -5.37
N ALA A 304 11.83 -45.22 -6.62
CA ALA A 304 10.74 -44.49 -7.30
C ALA A 304 9.68 -43.74 -6.46
#